data_AF-A0A2E8TG25-F1
#
_entry.id   AF-A0A2E8TG25-F1
#
_cell.length_a   1.000
_cell.length_b   1.000
_cell.length_c   1.000
_cell.angle_alpha   90.00
_cell.angle_beta   90.00
_cell.angle_gamma   90.00
#
_symmetry.space_group_name_H-M   'P 1'
#
loop_
_entity.id
_entity.type
_entity.pdbx_description
1 polymer ?
#
loop_
_entity_poly.entity_id
_entity_poly.type
_entity_poly.pdbx_seq_one_letter_code
_entity_poly.pdbx_strand_id
1 'polypeptide(L)'
;YGPGGSAESPLAGYRHEPGVDPNSTTETYVAMKLFVDNWRWQGVPFYVRTGKRLAKRLSEVVLTFREAPVHLFDAATGGPTANQLILRIQPDEGAEFRFEVKSPGSGMRSRPIDMEFSYDESFGEPSDEGYVRLLADAMLSDPTLFTRSDEVEAAWRLYTPLLELIEDSPWQLPIHPYESRTWGPAAADALLARDGLLWRRP
;
A
#
# COMPACT_ATOMS: atom_id res chain seq x y z
N TYR A 1 14.68 2.12 8.90
CA TYR A 1 15.45 1.77 7.68
C TYR A 1 16.93 1.77 8.03
N GLY A 2 17.68 0.85 7.45
CA GLY A 2 19.14 0.80 7.53
C GLY A 2 19.81 1.62 6.42
N PRO A 3 21.16 1.63 6.38
CA PRO A 3 21.89 2.20 5.25
C PRO A 3 21.51 1.50 3.94
N GLY A 4 21.83 2.12 2.81
CA GLY A 4 21.59 1.56 1.48
C GLY A 4 22.18 2.43 0.39
N GLY A 5 21.66 2.33 -0.83
CA GLY A 5 22.14 3.12 -1.97
C GLY A 5 23.27 2.43 -2.74
N SER A 6 23.88 3.15 -3.68
CA SER A 6 25.03 2.64 -4.45
C SER A 6 26.34 2.98 -3.75
N ALA A 7 27.44 2.32 -4.14
CA ALA A 7 28.77 2.66 -3.64
C ALA A 7 29.15 4.15 -3.90
N GLU A 8 28.64 4.72 -4.99
CA GLU A 8 28.85 6.13 -5.38
C GLU A 8 27.96 7.12 -4.63
N SER A 9 26.82 6.66 -4.10
CA SER A 9 25.84 7.48 -3.39
C SER A 9 25.26 6.71 -2.21
N PRO A 10 26.05 6.53 -1.13
CA PRO A 10 25.59 5.83 0.06
C PRO A 10 24.51 6.64 0.77
N LEU A 11 23.51 5.94 1.27
CA LEU A 11 22.43 6.50 2.08
C LEU A 11 22.63 6.09 3.54
N ALA A 12 22.56 7.08 4.43
CA ALA A 12 22.58 6.86 5.86
C ALA A 12 21.34 6.08 6.31
N GLY A 13 21.53 5.21 7.31
CA GLY A 13 20.40 4.59 8.03
C GLY A 13 19.78 5.56 9.04
N TYR A 14 18.56 5.27 9.48
CA TYR A 14 17.78 6.15 10.37
C TYR A 14 18.54 6.63 11.60
N ARG A 15 19.25 5.73 12.30
CA ARG A 15 20.05 6.03 13.50
C ARG A 15 21.28 6.91 13.26
N HIS A 16 21.62 7.17 12.00
CA HIS A 16 22.72 8.05 11.61
C HIS A 16 22.22 9.40 11.08
N GLU A 17 20.90 9.61 11.01
CA GLU A 17 20.34 10.89 10.60
C GLU A 17 20.54 11.94 11.72
N PRO A 18 20.81 13.22 11.38
CA PRO A 18 21.03 14.26 12.37
C PRO A 18 19.84 14.40 13.34
N GLY A 19 20.12 14.41 14.65
CA GLY A 19 19.10 14.55 15.69
C GLY A 19 18.37 13.26 16.08
N VAL A 20 18.73 12.11 15.51
CA VAL A 20 18.19 10.80 15.90
C VAL A 20 19.08 10.16 16.97
N ASP A 21 18.47 9.60 18.02
CA ASP A 21 19.18 8.78 19.01
C ASP A 21 19.77 7.52 18.34
N PRO A 22 21.09 7.27 18.44
CA PRO A 22 21.72 6.06 17.90
C PRO A 22 21.12 4.74 18.39
N ASN A 23 20.46 4.74 19.55
CA ASN A 23 19.78 3.57 20.12
C ASN A 23 18.27 3.55 19.84
N SER A 24 17.74 4.53 19.08
CA SER A 24 16.31 4.64 18.80
C SER A 24 15.72 3.34 18.24
N THR A 25 14.57 2.97 18.78
CA THR A 25 13.73 1.86 18.32
C THR A 25 12.53 2.34 17.49
N THR A 26 12.42 3.65 17.23
CA THR A 26 11.31 4.24 16.48
C THR A 26 11.18 3.60 15.10
N GLU A 27 9.97 3.16 14.80
CA GLU A 27 9.60 2.55 13.55
C GLU A 27 9.60 3.57 12.40
N THR A 28 10.14 3.15 11.26
CA THR A 28 10.09 3.95 10.02
C THR A 28 9.25 3.27 8.94
N TYR A 29 8.65 2.13 9.29
CA TYR A 29 7.84 1.28 8.44
C TYR A 29 6.86 0.51 9.31
N VAL A 30 5.62 0.36 8.84
CA VAL A 30 4.62 -0.51 9.45
C VAL A 30 3.89 -1.28 8.36
N ALA A 31 3.61 -2.55 8.62
CA ALA A 31 2.68 -3.35 7.83
C ALA A 31 1.72 -4.08 8.77
N MET A 32 0.43 -4.03 8.47
CA MET A 32 -0.63 -4.59 9.30
C MET A 32 -1.63 -5.36 8.45
N LYS A 33 -2.19 -6.41 9.05
CA LYS A 33 -3.36 -7.12 8.55
C LYS A 33 -4.52 -6.78 9.48
N LEU A 34 -5.52 -6.11 8.93
CA LEU A 34 -6.71 -5.66 9.64
C LEU A 34 -7.93 -6.40 9.10
N PHE A 35 -8.98 -6.45 9.91
CA PHE A 35 -10.28 -6.96 9.51
C PHE A 35 -11.35 -5.95 9.88
N VAL A 36 -12.36 -5.83 9.04
CA VAL A 36 -13.55 -5.05 9.33
C VAL A 36 -14.65 -6.03 9.71
N ASP A 37 -15.06 -6.00 10.97
CA ASP A 37 -16.06 -6.92 11.50
C ASP A 37 -17.49 -6.50 11.11
N ASN A 38 -17.84 -6.77 9.86
CA ASN A 38 -19.20 -6.63 9.37
C ASN A 38 -19.50 -7.67 8.28
N TRP A 39 -20.78 -7.81 7.93
CA TRP A 39 -21.23 -8.80 6.95
C TRP A 39 -20.58 -8.64 5.56
N ARG A 40 -20.24 -7.40 5.16
CA ARG A 40 -19.71 -7.08 3.83
C ARG A 40 -18.25 -7.50 3.67
N TRP A 41 -17.48 -7.40 4.75
CA TRP A 41 -16.03 -7.62 4.78
C TRP A 41 -15.60 -8.83 5.61
N GLN A 42 -16.56 -9.66 6.03
CA GLN A 42 -16.29 -10.84 6.83
C GLN A 42 -15.27 -11.75 6.12
N GLY A 43 -14.16 -12.01 6.82
CA GLY A 43 -13.06 -12.85 6.31
C GLY A 43 -12.22 -12.20 5.20
N VAL A 44 -12.44 -10.93 4.86
CA VAL A 44 -11.62 -10.20 3.88
C VAL A 44 -10.53 -9.43 4.62
N PRO A 45 -9.24 -9.78 4.43
CA PRO A 45 -8.15 -9.08 5.08
C PRO A 45 -7.84 -7.75 4.39
N PHE A 46 -7.62 -6.70 5.18
CA PHE A 46 -7.13 -5.40 4.74
C PHE A 46 -5.65 -5.31 5.10
N TYR A 47 -4.80 -5.25 4.08
CA TYR A 47 -3.37 -5.04 4.27
C TYR A 47 -3.02 -3.57 4.12
N VAL A 48 -2.43 -3.00 5.16
CA VAL A 48 -1.94 -1.63 5.14
C VAL A 48 -0.43 -1.68 5.30
N ARG A 49 0.31 -0.98 4.45
CA ARG A 49 1.73 -0.72 4.67
C ARG A 49 2.05 0.74 4.40
N THR A 50 2.96 1.29 5.19
CA THR A 50 3.55 2.60 4.95
C THR A 50 4.97 2.61 5.47
N GLY A 51 5.83 3.42 4.87
CA GLY A 51 7.20 3.54 5.34
C GLY A 51 8.00 4.63 4.64
N LYS A 52 9.13 4.96 5.25
CA LYS A 52 10.10 5.94 4.73
C LYS A 52 11.25 5.23 4.05
N ARG A 53 11.95 5.97 3.15
CA ARG A 53 13.11 5.49 2.39
C ARG A 53 12.81 4.20 1.62
N LEU A 54 11.60 4.06 1.09
CA LEU A 54 11.22 2.94 0.23
C LEU A 54 11.74 3.14 -1.19
N ALA A 55 11.59 2.11 -2.03
CA ALA A 55 12.03 2.11 -3.43
C ALA A 55 11.43 3.25 -4.26
N LYS A 56 10.16 3.60 -4.03
CA LYS A 56 9.42 4.63 -4.76
C LYS A 56 8.46 5.38 -3.83
N ARG A 57 8.21 6.66 -4.10
CA ARG A 57 7.11 7.42 -3.50
C ARG A 57 5.82 7.00 -4.20
N LEU A 58 4.86 6.49 -3.44
CA LEU A 58 3.61 5.93 -3.97
C LEU A 58 2.53 5.89 -2.88
N SER A 59 1.31 6.21 -3.27
CA SER A 59 0.08 6.02 -2.51
C SER A 59 -0.94 5.37 -3.43
N GLU A 60 -1.34 4.14 -3.12
CA GLU A 60 -2.25 3.36 -3.94
C GLU A 60 -3.15 2.46 -3.10
N VAL A 61 -4.31 2.11 -3.67
CA VAL A 61 -5.20 1.09 -3.13
C VAL A 61 -5.30 -0.04 -4.15
N VAL A 62 -5.01 -1.27 -3.74
CA VAL A 62 -5.05 -2.45 -4.62
C VAL A 62 -6.13 -3.40 -4.11
N LEU A 63 -7.19 -3.55 -4.89
CA LEU A 63 -8.23 -4.55 -4.65
C LEU A 63 -7.89 -5.79 -5.45
N THR A 64 -7.54 -6.87 -4.77
CA THR A 64 -7.32 -8.18 -5.40
C THR A 64 -8.60 -9.01 -5.30
N PHE A 65 -9.17 -9.38 -6.44
CA PHE A 65 -10.38 -10.19 -6.50
C PHE A 65 -10.05 -11.66 -6.19
N ARG A 66 -11.06 -12.42 -5.75
CA ARG A 66 -10.90 -13.87 -5.63
C ARG A 66 -10.66 -14.47 -7.01
N GLU A 67 -9.82 -15.50 -7.06
CA GLU A 67 -9.64 -16.27 -8.28
C GLU A 67 -10.97 -16.90 -8.71
N ALA A 68 -11.17 -16.96 -10.03
CA ALA A 68 -12.32 -17.64 -10.59
C ALA A 68 -12.24 -19.13 -10.23
N PRO A 69 -13.33 -19.77 -9.76
CA PRO A 69 -13.31 -21.17 -9.36
C PRO A 69 -13.06 -22.14 -10.52
N VAL A 70 -13.24 -21.69 -11.76
CA VAL A 70 -13.05 -22.49 -12.98
C VAL A 70 -12.16 -21.73 -13.95
N HIS A 71 -11.08 -22.37 -14.37
CA HIS A 71 -10.16 -21.84 -15.37
C HIS A 71 -10.39 -22.56 -16.69
N LEU A 72 -10.87 -21.83 -17.71
CA LEU A 72 -11.11 -22.35 -19.05
C LEU A 72 -9.87 -22.25 -19.96
N PHE A 73 -8.83 -21.53 -19.51
CA PHE A 73 -7.61 -21.26 -20.25
C PHE A 73 -6.40 -21.60 -19.40
N ASP A 74 -5.38 -22.19 -20.02
CA ASP A 74 -4.09 -22.35 -19.37
C ASP A 74 -3.38 -20.99 -19.38
N ALA A 75 -3.07 -20.47 -18.20
CA ALA A 75 -2.32 -19.22 -18.10
C ALA A 75 -0.91 -19.41 -18.68
N ALA A 76 -0.51 -18.51 -19.57
CA ALA A 76 0.78 -18.61 -20.25
C ALA A 76 2.01 -18.57 -19.30
N THR A 77 1.82 -18.10 -18.06
CA THR A 77 2.88 -17.81 -17.07
C THR A 77 2.79 -18.61 -15.77
N GLY A 78 2.21 -19.82 -15.79
CA GLY A 78 2.30 -20.74 -14.64
C GLY A 78 1.17 -20.65 -13.61
N GLY A 79 0.05 -20.02 -13.97
CA GLY A 79 -1.18 -20.00 -13.17
C GLY A 79 -2.03 -18.75 -13.47
N PRO A 80 -3.36 -18.87 -13.40
CA PRO A 80 -4.26 -17.73 -13.62
C PRO A 80 -4.04 -16.66 -12.56
N THR A 81 -3.82 -15.43 -12.98
CA THR A 81 -3.63 -14.30 -12.06
C THR A 81 -4.97 -13.73 -11.62
N ALA A 82 -5.15 -13.53 -10.31
CA ALA A 82 -6.32 -12.85 -9.78
C ALA A 82 -6.47 -11.45 -10.41
N ASN A 83 -7.69 -11.07 -10.78
CA ASN A 83 -7.96 -9.72 -11.26
C ASN A 83 -7.60 -8.70 -10.18
N GLN A 84 -7.13 -7.52 -10.59
CA GLN A 84 -6.79 -6.43 -9.67
C GLN A 84 -7.37 -5.11 -10.16
N LEU A 85 -8.02 -4.37 -9.26
CA LEU A 85 -8.34 -2.95 -9.45
C LEU A 85 -7.36 -2.13 -8.61
N ILE A 86 -6.56 -1.31 -9.27
CA ILE A 86 -5.51 -0.50 -8.69
C ILE A 86 -5.92 0.97 -8.84
N LEU A 87 -6.04 1.67 -7.72
CA LEU A 87 -6.35 3.09 -7.68
C LEU A 87 -5.09 3.83 -7.22
N ARG A 88 -4.48 4.62 -8.11
CA ARG A 88 -3.29 5.42 -7.82
C ARG A 88 -3.72 6.80 -7.34
N ILE A 89 -3.31 7.14 -6.13
CA ILE A 89 -3.64 8.41 -5.47
C ILE A 89 -2.52 9.43 -5.68
N GLN A 90 -1.25 9.00 -5.65
CA GLN A 90 -0.09 9.84 -6.00
C GLN A 90 1.19 9.00 -6.07
N PRO A 91 2.17 9.35 -6.91
CA PRO A 91 2.04 10.24 -8.06
C PRO A 91 1.21 9.56 -9.17
N ASP A 92 0.98 10.29 -10.27
CA ASP A 92 0.36 9.79 -11.50
C ASP A 92 -1.05 9.24 -11.26
N GLU A 93 -1.93 10.15 -10.81
CA GLU A 93 -3.33 9.89 -10.45
C GLU A 93 -4.05 9.15 -11.56
N GLY A 94 -4.67 8.02 -11.22
CA GLY A 94 -5.29 7.17 -12.21
C GLY A 94 -5.81 5.86 -11.66
N ALA A 95 -6.28 5.02 -12.57
CA ALA A 95 -6.78 3.70 -12.24
C ALA A 95 -6.29 2.67 -13.27
N GLU A 96 -5.93 1.48 -12.79
CA GLU A 96 -5.53 0.35 -13.61
C GLU A 96 -6.42 -0.84 -13.23
N PHE A 97 -7.03 -1.47 -14.24
CA PHE A 97 -7.72 -2.75 -14.06
C PHE A 97 -6.97 -3.84 -14.81
N ARG A 98 -6.37 -4.75 -14.05
CA ARG A 98 -5.64 -5.91 -14.55
C ARG A 98 -6.54 -7.14 -14.54
N PHE A 99 -6.65 -7.78 -15.69
CA PHE A 99 -7.48 -8.97 -15.86
C PHE A 99 -6.96 -9.84 -17.00
N GLU A 100 -7.38 -11.10 -17.01
CA GLU A 100 -6.96 -12.04 -18.05
C GLU A 100 -7.82 -11.95 -19.31
N VAL A 101 -7.15 -11.95 -20.47
CA VAL A 101 -7.78 -12.06 -21.78
C VAL A 101 -7.18 -13.21 -22.58
N LYS A 102 -7.98 -13.81 -23.46
CA LYS A 102 -7.48 -14.81 -24.41
C LYS A 102 -6.42 -14.18 -25.31
N SER A 103 -5.26 -14.82 -25.38
CA SER A 103 -4.20 -14.44 -26.31
C SER A 103 -4.67 -14.69 -27.75
N PRO A 104 -4.44 -13.74 -28.69
CA PRO A 104 -4.68 -13.98 -30.11
C PRO A 104 -3.93 -15.22 -30.60
N GLY A 105 -4.60 -16.05 -31.42
CA GLY A 105 -4.05 -17.29 -31.98
C GLY A 105 -4.95 -18.51 -31.77
N SER A 106 -4.48 -19.67 -32.21
CA SER A 106 -5.22 -20.94 -32.19
C SER A 106 -5.23 -21.67 -30.83
N GLY A 107 -4.53 -21.15 -29.82
CA GLY A 107 -4.44 -21.75 -28.48
C GLY A 107 -5.48 -21.23 -27.47
N MET A 108 -5.74 -22.01 -26.42
CA MET A 108 -6.54 -21.62 -25.26
C MET A 108 -5.64 -21.09 -24.12
N ARG A 109 -4.85 -20.06 -24.44
CA ARG A 109 -3.95 -19.41 -23.48
C ARG A 109 -4.45 -18.04 -23.11
N SER A 110 -4.51 -17.74 -21.82
CA SER A 110 -4.76 -16.38 -21.32
C SER A 110 -3.45 -15.66 -21.06
N ARG A 111 -3.50 -14.33 -21.14
CA ARG A 111 -2.46 -13.42 -20.64
C ARG A 111 -3.11 -12.27 -19.88
N PRO A 112 -2.48 -11.75 -18.82
CA PRO A 112 -2.95 -10.53 -18.18
C PRO A 112 -2.82 -9.36 -19.15
N ILE A 113 -3.82 -8.47 -19.13
CA ILE A 113 -3.78 -7.16 -19.78
C ILE A 113 -4.21 -6.09 -18.77
N ASP A 114 -3.67 -4.90 -18.97
CA ASP A 114 -3.92 -3.74 -18.13
C ASP A 114 -4.78 -2.75 -18.93
N MET A 115 -5.97 -2.44 -18.42
CA MET A 115 -6.73 -1.27 -18.86
C MET A 115 -6.38 -0.12 -17.94
N GLU A 116 -5.88 0.97 -18.51
CA GLU A 116 -5.37 2.11 -17.76
C GLU A 116 -6.15 3.38 -18.07
N PHE A 117 -6.32 4.19 -17.03
CA PHE A 117 -6.80 5.56 -17.07
C PHE A 117 -5.83 6.44 -16.28
N SER A 118 -5.42 7.55 -16.90
CA SER A 118 -4.54 8.57 -16.31
C SER A 118 -5.23 9.93 -16.35
N TYR A 119 -5.22 10.65 -15.22
CA TYR A 119 -5.77 12.02 -15.16
C TYR A 119 -4.98 12.97 -16.05
N ASP A 120 -3.65 12.91 -16.01
CA ASP A 120 -2.78 13.77 -16.82
C ASP A 120 -3.03 13.60 -18.31
N GLU A 121 -3.20 12.36 -18.78
CA GLU A 121 -3.47 12.08 -20.20
C GLU A 121 -4.89 12.47 -20.62
N SER A 122 -5.87 12.34 -19.72
CA SER A 122 -7.29 12.54 -20.05
C SER A 122 -7.74 13.99 -19.93
N PHE A 123 -7.20 14.73 -18.97
CA PHE A 123 -7.66 16.08 -18.63
C PHE A 123 -6.59 17.15 -18.83
N GLY A 124 -5.30 16.81 -18.75
CA GLY A 124 -4.18 17.73 -19.03
C GLY A 124 -4.06 18.94 -18.11
N GLU A 125 -4.99 19.12 -17.16
CA GLU A 125 -4.93 20.15 -16.12
C GLU A 125 -4.43 19.51 -14.81
N PRO A 126 -3.45 20.13 -14.13
CA PRO A 126 -3.00 19.64 -12.83
C PRO A 126 -4.18 19.67 -11.86
N SER A 127 -4.31 18.62 -11.03
CA SER A 127 -5.35 18.62 -10.00
C SER A 127 -5.13 19.80 -9.05
N ASP A 128 -6.22 20.43 -8.59
CA ASP A 128 -6.14 21.45 -7.54
C ASP A 128 -5.34 20.92 -6.35
N GLU A 129 -4.44 21.75 -5.80
CA GLU A 129 -3.72 21.40 -4.58
C GLU A 129 -4.72 21.08 -3.46
N GLY A 130 -4.49 20.02 -2.71
CA GLY A 130 -5.46 19.51 -1.72
C GLY A 130 -5.96 20.57 -0.73
N TYR A 131 -5.14 21.55 -0.36
CA TYR A 131 -5.56 22.64 0.52
C TYR A 131 -6.52 23.64 -0.13
N VAL A 132 -6.40 23.92 -1.44
CA VAL A 132 -7.34 24.80 -2.15
C VAL A 132 -8.74 24.22 -2.08
N ARG A 133 -8.87 22.92 -2.33
CA ARG A 133 -10.14 22.21 -2.23
C ARG A 133 -10.70 22.22 -0.81
N LEU A 134 -9.90 21.87 0.19
CA LEU A 134 -10.35 21.85 1.59
C LEU A 134 -10.77 23.23 2.10
N LEU A 135 -10.07 24.30 1.69
CA LEU A 135 -10.45 25.67 2.05
C LEU A 135 -11.78 26.08 1.39
N ALA A 136 -11.98 25.74 0.11
CA ALA A 136 -13.24 25.99 -0.57
C ALA A 136 -14.40 25.24 0.11
N ASP A 137 -14.22 23.96 0.43
CA ASP A 137 -15.23 23.15 1.11
C ASP A 137 -15.54 23.71 2.51
N ALA A 138 -14.53 24.19 3.26
CA ALA A 138 -14.74 24.87 4.54
C ALA A 138 -15.56 26.17 4.40
N MET A 139 -15.31 26.98 3.36
CA MET A 139 -16.09 28.19 3.09
C MET A 139 -17.53 27.88 2.68
N LEU A 140 -17.73 26.77 1.98
CA LEU A 140 -19.05 26.28 1.57
C LEU A 140 -19.77 25.48 2.67
N SER A 141 -19.13 25.30 3.84
CA SER A 141 -19.63 24.46 4.93
C SER A 141 -19.93 23.02 4.51
N ASP A 142 -19.12 22.47 3.61
CA ASP A 142 -19.17 21.07 3.19
C ASP A 142 -18.20 20.22 4.04
N PRO A 143 -18.68 19.36 4.95
CA PRO A 143 -17.84 18.57 5.82
C PRO A 143 -17.35 17.25 5.17
N THR A 144 -17.67 16.98 3.90
CA THR A 144 -17.48 15.65 3.28
C THR A 144 -16.03 15.15 3.31
N LEU A 145 -15.06 16.04 3.19
CA LEU A 145 -13.62 15.72 3.22
C LEU A 145 -12.94 15.96 4.57
N PHE A 146 -13.72 16.27 5.62
CA PHE A 146 -13.21 16.50 6.96
C PHE A 146 -13.49 15.30 7.85
N THR A 147 -12.47 14.89 8.61
CA THR A 147 -12.62 13.80 9.57
C THR A 147 -13.50 14.23 10.74
N ARG A 148 -14.50 13.42 11.08
CA ARG A 148 -15.38 13.68 12.21
C ARG A 148 -14.73 13.28 13.54
N SER A 149 -15.22 13.84 14.65
CA SER A 149 -14.70 13.52 15.98
C SER A 149 -14.80 12.03 16.33
N ASP A 150 -15.91 11.37 15.99
CA ASP A 150 -16.12 9.95 16.23
C ASP A 150 -15.21 9.05 15.36
N GLU A 151 -14.90 9.48 14.14
CA GLU A 151 -13.92 8.80 13.29
C GLU A 151 -12.50 8.89 13.87
N VAL A 152 -12.12 10.06 14.40
CA VAL A 152 -10.84 10.25 15.10
C VAL A 152 -10.76 9.37 16.33
N GLU A 153 -11.81 9.33 17.16
CA GLU A 153 -11.85 8.46 18.34
C GLU A 153 -11.75 6.97 17.97
N ALA A 154 -12.43 6.53 16.91
CA ALA A 154 -12.36 5.16 16.43
C ALA A 154 -10.94 4.79 15.95
N ALA A 155 -10.28 5.69 15.23
CA ALA A 155 -8.89 5.50 14.81
C ALA A 155 -7.95 5.38 16.01
N TRP A 156 -8.08 6.25 17.02
CA TRP A 156 -7.27 6.15 18.25
C TRP A 156 -7.52 4.85 18.99
N ARG A 157 -8.77 4.40 19.13
CA ARG A 157 -9.08 3.11 19.77
C ARG A 157 -8.39 1.92 19.07
N LEU A 158 -8.24 1.99 17.75
CA LEU A 158 -7.56 0.95 16.98
C LEU A 158 -6.04 0.91 17.24
N TYR A 159 -5.37 2.08 17.26
CA TYR A 159 -3.91 2.14 17.30
C TYR A 159 -3.32 2.28 18.71
N THR A 160 -4.07 2.83 19.67
CA THR A 160 -3.56 3.10 21.03
C THR A 160 -2.94 1.85 21.70
N PRO A 161 -3.57 0.66 21.69
CA PRO A 161 -2.97 -0.51 22.32
C PRO A 161 -1.63 -0.93 21.71
N LEU A 162 -1.43 -0.68 20.40
CA LEU A 162 -0.16 -0.94 19.73
C LEU A 162 0.89 0.10 20.14
N LEU A 163 0.51 1.38 20.25
CA LEU A 163 1.39 2.46 20.68
C LEU A 163 1.85 2.26 22.13
N GLU A 164 0.92 1.91 23.03
CA GLU A 164 1.22 1.58 24.44
C GLU A 164 2.17 0.38 24.51
N LEU A 165 1.97 -0.67 23.69
CA LEU A 165 2.88 -1.82 23.64
C LEU A 165 4.30 -1.43 23.18
N ILE A 166 4.40 -0.53 22.20
CA ILE A 166 5.69 -0.02 21.70
C ILE A 166 6.41 0.79 22.79
N GLU A 167 5.69 1.58 23.58
CA GLU A 167 6.24 2.42 24.64
C GLU A 167 6.63 1.61 25.88
N ASP A 168 5.71 0.80 26.40
CA ASP A 168 5.85 0.09 27.67
C ASP A 168 6.66 -1.21 27.56
N SER A 169 6.67 -1.82 26.38
CA SER A 169 7.25 -3.15 26.17
C SER A 169 7.84 -3.35 24.77
N PRO A 170 8.77 -2.47 24.33
CA PRO A 170 9.34 -2.53 22.98
C PRO A 170 10.05 -3.86 22.67
N TRP A 171 10.54 -4.57 23.68
CA TRP A 171 11.17 -5.90 23.52
C TRP A 171 10.21 -6.99 23.05
N GLN A 172 8.89 -6.79 23.18
CA GLN A 172 7.88 -7.74 22.69
C GLN A 172 7.68 -7.62 21.17
N LEU A 173 8.11 -6.53 20.56
CA LEU A 173 7.96 -6.25 19.13
C LEU A 173 9.35 -6.28 18.46
N PRO A 174 9.70 -7.36 17.74
CA PRO A 174 10.99 -7.43 17.07
C PRO A 174 11.09 -6.34 15.99
N ILE A 175 12.16 -5.55 16.07
CA ILE A 175 12.45 -4.54 15.04
C ILE A 175 12.96 -5.26 13.80
N HIS A 176 12.27 -5.07 12.69
CA HIS A 176 12.68 -5.63 11.40
C HIS A 176 13.45 -4.57 10.58
N PRO A 177 14.78 -4.68 10.45
CA PRO A 177 15.53 -3.78 9.61
C PRO A 177 15.22 -4.03 8.13
N TYR A 178 15.33 -2.97 7.33
CA TYR A 178 15.23 -3.04 5.88
C TYR A 178 16.16 -2.00 5.27
N GLU A 179 16.77 -2.35 4.14
CA GLU A 179 17.70 -1.48 3.44
C GLU A 179 16.97 -0.29 2.80
N SER A 180 17.59 0.89 2.82
CA SER A 180 17.03 2.06 2.15
C SER A 180 16.91 1.83 0.63
N ARG A 181 15.84 2.36 0.02
CA ARG A 181 15.43 2.13 -1.39
C ARG A 181 14.94 0.70 -1.71
N THR A 182 14.56 -0.08 -0.71
CA THR A 182 13.85 -1.36 -0.90
C THR A 182 12.35 -1.23 -0.59
N TRP A 183 11.58 -2.30 -0.75
CA TRP A 183 10.13 -2.31 -0.49
C TRP A 183 9.73 -2.54 0.98
N GLY A 184 10.72 -2.56 1.89
CA GLY A 184 10.51 -2.82 3.31
C GLY A 184 11.12 -4.16 3.76
N PRO A 185 10.85 -4.58 5.00
CA PRO A 185 11.42 -5.78 5.58
C PRO A 185 10.76 -7.05 5.04
N ALA A 186 11.50 -8.17 5.00
CA ALA A 186 10.98 -9.47 4.60
C ALA A 186 9.79 -9.95 5.45
N ALA A 187 9.70 -9.51 6.71
CA ALA A 187 8.56 -9.78 7.59
C ALA A 187 7.24 -9.23 7.03
N ALA A 188 7.28 -8.10 6.30
CA ALA A 188 6.10 -7.53 5.66
C ALA A 188 5.65 -8.35 4.45
N ASP A 189 6.59 -8.91 3.66
CA ASP A 189 6.25 -9.84 2.58
C ASP A 189 5.68 -11.15 3.16
N ALA A 190 6.28 -11.66 4.24
CA ALA A 190 5.79 -12.86 4.93
C ALA A 190 4.37 -12.70 5.50
N LEU A 191 3.99 -11.49 5.90
CA LEU A 191 2.62 -11.19 6.38
C LEU A 191 1.56 -11.50 5.31
N LEU A 192 1.79 -11.13 4.05
CA LEU A 192 0.86 -11.40 2.93
C LEU A 192 1.00 -12.83 2.40
N ALA A 193 2.22 -13.35 2.40
CA ALA A 193 2.49 -14.70 1.89
C ALA A 193 1.76 -15.78 2.70
N ARG A 194 1.44 -15.54 3.98
CA ARG A 194 0.60 -16.42 4.82
C ARG A 194 -0.79 -16.66 4.21
N ASP A 195 -1.27 -15.75 3.38
CA ASP A 195 -2.55 -15.82 2.69
C ASP A 195 -2.38 -16.07 1.17
N GLY A 196 -1.17 -16.47 0.73
CA GLY A 196 -0.85 -16.73 -0.67
C GLY A 196 -0.77 -15.48 -1.54
N LEU A 197 -0.69 -14.29 -0.93
CA LEU A 197 -0.66 -13.01 -1.63
C LEU A 197 0.75 -12.44 -1.67
N LEU A 198 0.97 -11.53 -2.62
CA LEU A 198 2.20 -10.76 -2.76
C LEU A 198 1.86 -9.28 -2.82
N TRP A 199 2.74 -8.45 -2.25
CA TRP A 199 2.63 -7.01 -2.40
C TRP A 199 2.85 -6.62 -3.87
N ARG A 200 1.99 -5.74 -4.39
CA ARG A 200 2.25 -5.06 -5.66
C ARG A 200 3.51 -4.19 -5.54
N ARG A 201 4.33 -4.18 -6.58
CA ARG A 201 5.57 -3.40 -6.70
C ARG A 201 5.59 -2.78 -8.11
N PRO A 202 5.07 -1.56 -8.29
CA PRO A 202 5.12 -0.84 -9.57
C PRO A 202 6.51 -0.30 -9.92
#